data_AF-A0A2S9Y8A1-F1
#
_entry.id   AF-A0A2S9Y8A1-F1
#
_cell.length_a   1.000
_cell.length_b   1.000
_cell.length_c   1.000
_cell.angle_alpha   90.00
_cell.angle_beta   90.00
_cell.angle_gamma   90.00
#
_symmetry.space_group_name_H-M   'P 1'
#
loop_
_entity.id
_entity.type
_entity.pdbx_description
1 polymer ?
#
loop_
_entity_poly.entity_id
_entity_poly.type
_entity_poly.pdbx_seq_one_letter_code
_entity_poly.pdbx_strand_id
1 'polypeptide(L)'
;MLEAVSVPNRLQLIKVGMLLIGSVFAAGIGTRDLLLALRETEPTRLEIADFAETYADQDWLNVRGRVATEHAHVRPSTNRAHQGKNLSYVNVPIVADGWTSAFPVEVVATFGPIDSDRAIDWAALTNGEDRVEGTLRTGPVPKPDALVPGLSFSDSVVVINVGTEPSPPVISGVFTLFMIVTAAVSATVLWNSHGAKGDPHRAAPAVGLSESSSRTTSS
;
A
#
# COMPACT_ATOMS: atom_id res chain seq x y z
N MET A 1 16.94 -9.23 -44.30
CA MET A 1 17.77 -9.16 -43.08
C MET A 1 16.87 -9.60 -41.93
N LEU A 2 16.94 -10.87 -41.54
CA LEU A 2 16.07 -11.44 -40.49
C LEU A 2 16.76 -11.19 -39.15
N GLU A 3 16.16 -10.34 -38.30
CA GLU A 3 16.61 -10.18 -36.92
C GLU A 3 16.48 -11.52 -36.20
N ALA A 4 17.61 -12.05 -35.73
CA ALA A 4 17.63 -13.23 -34.88
C ALA A 4 16.94 -12.88 -33.56
N VAL A 5 15.68 -13.30 -33.41
CA VAL A 5 14.92 -13.16 -32.16
C VAL A 5 15.64 -14.02 -31.10
N SER A 6 16.38 -13.38 -30.21
CA SER A 6 17.09 -14.08 -29.14
C SER A 6 16.06 -14.71 -28.21
N VAL A 7 16.07 -16.04 -28.10
CA VAL A 7 15.21 -16.76 -27.15
C VAL A 7 15.60 -16.31 -25.73
N PRO A 8 14.66 -15.79 -24.92
CA PRO A 8 15.00 -15.31 -23.60
C PRO A 8 15.53 -16.44 -22.71
N ASN A 9 16.67 -16.22 -22.07
CA ASN A 9 17.26 -17.20 -21.15
C ASN A 9 16.35 -17.35 -19.91
N ARG A 10 16.35 -18.51 -19.26
CA ARG A 10 15.55 -18.81 -18.06
C ARG A 10 15.65 -17.73 -16.98
N LEU A 11 16.82 -17.12 -16.82
CA LEU A 11 17.04 -16.02 -15.89
C LEU A 11 16.22 -14.76 -16.23
N GLN A 12 16.03 -14.45 -17.52
CA GLN A 12 15.19 -13.32 -17.95
C GLN A 12 13.72 -13.61 -17.67
N LEU A 13 13.26 -14.84 -17.90
CA LEU A 13 11.88 -15.25 -17.57
C LEU A 13 11.60 -15.15 -16.06
N ILE A 14 12.55 -15.55 -15.21
CA ILE A 14 12.43 -15.38 -13.76
C ILE A 14 12.31 -13.89 -13.38
N LYS A 15 13.15 -13.03 -13.96
CA LYS A 15 13.10 -11.57 -13.72
C LYS A 15 11.76 -10.96 -14.14
N VAL A 16 11.23 -11.35 -15.31
CA VAL A 16 9.90 -10.90 -15.78
C VAL A 16 8.79 -11.44 -14.87
N GLY A 17 8.90 -12.68 -14.38
CA GLY A 17 7.98 -13.23 -13.39
C GLY A 17 7.98 -12.45 -12.07
N MET A 18 9.15 -12.09 -11.55
CA MET A 18 9.25 -11.25 -10.36
C MET A 18 8.66 -9.85 -10.59
N LEU A 19 8.89 -9.27 -11.77
CA LEU A 19 8.31 -7.98 -12.16
C LEU A 19 6.78 -8.04 -12.22
N LEU A 20 6.22 -9.11 -12.82
CA LEU A 20 4.77 -9.32 -12.87
C LEU A 20 4.17 -9.38 -11.48
N ILE A 21 4.74 -10.21 -10.59
CA ILE A 21 4.24 -10.37 -9.22
C ILE A 21 4.29 -9.03 -8.46
N GLY A 22 5.43 -8.32 -8.55
CA GLY A 22 5.57 -7.00 -7.94
C GLY A 22 4.58 -5.97 -8.48
N SER A 23 4.34 -6.00 -9.79
CA SER A 23 3.39 -5.09 -10.47
C SER A 23 1.95 -5.34 -10.05
N VAL A 24 1.52 -6.61 -9.97
CA VAL A 24 0.18 -6.98 -9.50
C VAL A 24 -0.02 -6.55 -8.05
N PHE A 25 0.96 -6.81 -7.17
CA PHE A 25 0.88 -6.43 -5.77
C PHE A 25 0.76 -4.92 -5.59
N ALA A 26 1.60 -4.15 -6.29
CA ALA A 26 1.57 -2.70 -6.23
C ALA A 26 0.30 -2.09 -6.87
N ALA A 27 -0.23 -2.68 -7.94
CA ALA A 27 -1.51 -2.27 -8.53
C ALA A 27 -2.67 -2.50 -7.55
N GLY A 28 -2.63 -3.60 -6.77
CA GLY A 28 -3.61 -3.85 -5.71
C GLY A 28 -3.58 -2.78 -4.63
N ILE A 29 -2.38 -2.44 -4.11
CA ILE A 29 -2.21 -1.36 -3.13
C ILE A 29 -2.65 -0.02 -3.73
N GLY A 30 -2.16 0.33 -4.91
CA GLY A 30 -2.48 1.60 -5.56
C GLY A 30 -3.98 1.77 -5.88
N THR A 31 -4.67 0.69 -6.25
CA THR A 31 -6.13 0.72 -6.46
C THR A 31 -6.87 1.01 -5.17
N ARG A 32 -6.46 0.38 -4.06
CA ARG A 32 -7.03 0.67 -2.74
C ARG A 32 -6.82 2.14 -2.38
N ASP A 33 -5.60 2.64 -2.47
CA ASP A 33 -5.27 4.03 -2.11
C ASP A 33 -6.02 5.03 -3.02
N LEU A 34 -6.15 4.72 -4.30
CA LEU A 34 -6.95 5.51 -5.24
C LEU A 34 -8.44 5.53 -4.86
N LEU A 35 -9.02 4.38 -4.48
CA LEU A 35 -10.41 4.32 -4.05
C LEU A 35 -10.65 5.11 -2.77
N LEU A 36 -9.71 5.08 -1.82
CA LEU A 36 -9.77 5.92 -0.62
C LEU A 36 -9.71 7.40 -0.98
N ALA A 37 -8.71 7.80 -1.76
CA ALA A 37 -8.54 9.19 -2.16
C ALA A 37 -9.72 9.74 -3.00
N LEU A 38 -10.43 8.88 -3.74
CA LEU A 38 -11.63 9.26 -4.50
C LEU A 38 -12.90 9.31 -3.65
N ARG A 39 -13.01 8.48 -2.59
CA ARG A 39 -14.19 8.45 -1.71
C ARG A 39 -14.13 9.55 -0.66
N GLU A 40 -12.93 9.81 -0.14
CA GLU A 40 -12.68 10.70 0.98
C GLU A 40 -11.74 11.80 0.49
N THR A 41 -12.30 12.83 -0.17
CA THR A 41 -11.55 14.00 -0.66
C THR A 41 -11.30 15.05 0.42
N GLU A 42 -12.04 14.97 1.53
CA GLU A 42 -11.81 15.74 2.76
C GLU A 42 -11.92 14.80 3.97
N PRO A 43 -11.20 15.08 5.08
CA PRO A 43 -11.26 14.24 6.26
C PRO A 43 -12.63 14.36 6.93
N THR A 44 -13.16 13.24 7.42
CA THR A 44 -14.40 13.28 8.21
C THR A 44 -14.10 13.92 9.56
N ARG A 45 -14.81 15.00 9.88
CA ARG A 45 -14.64 15.74 11.13
C ARG A 45 -15.47 15.09 12.24
N LEU A 46 -14.82 14.73 13.34
CA LEU A 46 -15.46 14.12 14.50
C LEU A 46 -15.01 14.82 15.78
N GLU A 47 -15.97 15.14 16.65
CA GLU A 47 -15.68 15.48 18.04
C GLU A 47 -15.52 14.17 18.81
N ILE A 48 -14.48 14.07 19.64
CA ILE A 48 -14.17 12.83 20.37
C ILE A 48 -15.30 12.41 21.33
N ALA A 49 -16.12 13.34 21.79
CA ALA A 49 -17.26 13.06 22.67
C ALA A 49 -18.35 12.23 21.97
N ASP A 50 -18.49 12.37 20.65
CA ASP A 50 -19.53 11.74 19.85
C ASP A 50 -18.97 10.63 18.94
N PHE A 51 -17.72 10.22 19.19
CA PHE A 51 -16.96 9.35 18.31
C PHE A 51 -17.64 8.00 18.13
N ALA A 52 -18.02 7.33 19.22
CA ALA A 52 -18.67 6.02 19.18
C ALA A 52 -20.00 6.00 18.42
N GLU A 53 -20.76 7.10 18.43
CA GLU A 53 -22.07 7.18 17.77
C GLU A 53 -21.98 7.60 16.29
N THR A 54 -20.93 8.36 15.95
CA THR A 54 -20.81 9.03 14.64
C THR A 54 -19.77 8.37 13.74
N TYR A 55 -18.87 7.55 14.29
CA TYR A 55 -17.85 6.87 13.51
C TYR A 55 -18.48 5.87 12.53
N ALA A 56 -18.36 6.18 11.23
CA ALA A 56 -18.98 5.44 10.14
C ALA A 56 -17.94 4.70 9.28
N ASP A 57 -16.98 4.02 9.92
CA ASP A 57 -15.92 3.23 9.28
C ASP A 57 -15.10 4.03 8.23
N GLN A 58 -14.85 5.31 8.49
CA GLN A 58 -14.10 6.20 7.61
C GLN A 58 -12.59 6.02 7.80
N ASP A 59 -11.82 5.93 6.72
CA ASP A 59 -10.37 5.68 6.80
C ASP A 59 -9.55 6.96 6.99
N TRP A 60 -10.11 8.14 6.69
CA TRP A 60 -9.47 9.44 6.88
C TRP A 60 -10.28 10.36 7.78
N LEU A 61 -9.69 10.73 8.92
CA LEU A 61 -10.38 11.45 10.00
C LEU A 61 -9.65 12.73 10.43
N ASN A 62 -10.45 13.72 10.83
CA ASN A 62 -10.02 14.86 11.63
C ASN A 62 -10.78 14.79 12.96
N VAL A 63 -10.08 14.39 14.02
CA VAL A 63 -10.67 14.23 15.35
C VAL A 63 -10.29 15.41 16.22
N ARG A 64 -11.30 16.08 16.77
CA ARG A 64 -11.12 17.15 17.75
C ARG A 64 -11.30 16.61 19.16
N GLY A 65 -10.39 16.99 20.04
CA GLY A 65 -10.35 16.55 21.42
C GLY A 65 -9.06 16.97 22.11
N ARG A 66 -9.05 16.82 23.43
CA ARG A 66 -7.85 17.08 24.23
C ARG A 66 -6.81 16.00 23.96
N VAL A 67 -5.60 16.43 23.62
CA VAL A 67 -4.44 15.53 23.53
C VAL A 67 -3.92 15.27 24.94
N ALA A 68 -4.10 14.06 25.47
CA ALA A 68 -3.71 13.70 26.83
C ALA A 68 -2.19 13.43 26.92
N THR A 69 -1.38 14.47 26.74
CA THR A 69 0.09 14.42 26.69
C THR A 69 0.72 13.80 27.94
N GLU A 70 0.05 13.87 29.09
CA GLU A 70 0.46 13.23 30.34
C GLU A 70 0.50 11.70 30.26
N HIS A 71 -0.22 11.13 29.29
CA HIS A 71 -0.24 9.70 28.98
C HIS A 71 0.50 9.38 27.67
N ALA A 72 1.32 10.29 27.15
CA ALA A 72 2.10 10.03 25.96
C ALA A 72 3.08 8.86 26.17
N HIS A 73 3.11 7.94 25.22
CA HIS A 73 4.04 6.82 25.23
C HIS A 73 4.94 6.85 24.00
N VAL A 74 6.22 7.06 24.27
CA VAL A 74 7.28 7.13 23.25
C VAL A 74 7.84 5.74 23.01
N ARG A 75 7.89 5.33 21.75
CA ARG A 75 8.41 4.02 21.33
C ARG A 75 9.48 4.19 20.25
N PRO A 76 10.64 3.52 20.39
CA PRO A 76 11.64 3.48 19.33
C PRO A 76 11.04 2.97 18.03
N SER A 77 11.45 3.57 16.92
CA SER A 77 11.01 3.13 15.62
C SER A 77 11.58 1.76 15.27
N THR A 78 10.70 0.82 14.95
CA THR A 78 11.08 -0.51 14.46
C THR A 78 11.18 -0.57 12.94
N ASN A 79 10.94 0.54 12.25
CA ASN A 79 11.01 0.60 10.80
C ASN A 79 12.47 0.45 10.34
N ARG A 80 12.73 -0.47 9.42
CA ARG A 80 14.06 -0.71 8.83
C ARG A 80 14.66 0.55 8.20
N ALA A 81 13.84 1.44 7.65
CA ALA A 81 14.29 2.73 7.10
C ALA A 81 14.87 3.69 8.16
N HIS A 82 14.60 3.41 9.44
CA HIS A 82 15.07 4.17 10.59
C HIS A 82 16.20 3.47 11.35
N GLN A 83 16.70 2.33 10.84
CA GLN A 83 17.80 1.62 11.47
C GLN A 83 19.04 2.52 11.57
N GLY A 84 19.61 2.62 12.78
CA GLY A 84 20.76 3.50 13.06
C GLY A 84 20.41 4.98 13.18
N LYS A 85 19.13 5.35 13.06
CA LYS A 85 18.62 6.69 13.37
C LYS A 85 17.95 6.64 14.74
N ASN A 86 18.15 7.68 15.55
CA ASN A 86 17.48 7.81 16.84
C ASN A 86 16.06 8.36 16.66
N LEU A 87 15.20 7.58 16.00
CA LEU A 87 13.82 7.98 15.70
C LEU A 87 12.83 7.19 16.54
N SER A 88 11.80 7.89 17.02
CA SER A 88 10.70 7.33 17.81
C SER A 88 9.34 7.73 17.25
N TYR A 89 8.32 6.96 17.60
CA TYR A 89 6.92 7.32 17.42
C TYR A 89 6.30 7.57 18.79
N VAL A 90 5.37 8.51 18.86
CA VAL A 90 4.68 8.88 20.09
C VAL A 90 3.21 8.54 19.94
N ASN A 91 2.70 7.71 20.86
CA ASN A 91 1.28 7.37 20.92
C ASN A 91 0.65 8.19 22.04
N VAL A 92 -0.46 8.87 21.75
CA VAL A 92 -1.13 9.75 22.72
C VAL A 92 -2.63 9.55 22.62
N PRO A 93 -3.35 9.38 23.75
CA PRO A 93 -4.80 9.35 23.74
C PRO A 93 -5.39 10.69 23.32
N ILE A 94 -6.44 10.63 22.49
CA ILE A 94 -7.31 11.77 22.19
C ILE A 94 -8.59 11.57 22.97
N VAL A 95 -8.94 12.53 23.83
CA VAL A 95 -9.98 12.34 24.84
C VAL A 95 -10.89 13.57 24.92
N ALA A 96 -12.13 13.36 25.39
CA ALA A 96 -13.08 14.45 25.61
C ALA A 96 -12.64 15.37 26.76
N ASP A 97 -13.19 16.58 26.78
CA ASP A 97 -13.02 17.49 27.90
C ASP A 97 -13.55 16.87 29.20
N GLY A 98 -12.77 16.98 30.28
CA GLY A 98 -13.10 16.37 31.57
C GLY A 98 -12.85 14.85 31.66
N TRP A 99 -12.28 14.22 30.62
CA TRP A 99 -11.86 12.83 30.69
C TRP A 99 -10.83 12.59 31.81
N THR A 100 -10.91 11.41 32.42
CA THR A 100 -9.97 10.92 33.43
C THR A 100 -9.57 9.48 33.08
N SER A 101 -8.45 9.01 33.61
CA SER A 101 -7.94 7.65 33.37
C SER A 101 -8.85 6.51 33.86
N ALA A 102 -9.96 6.82 34.54
CA ALA A 102 -10.99 5.85 34.90
C ALA A 102 -11.91 5.50 33.72
N PHE A 103 -11.98 6.36 32.69
CA PHE A 103 -12.78 6.14 31.49
C PHE A 103 -11.95 5.49 30.38
N PRO A 104 -12.55 4.61 29.57
CA PRO A 104 -11.84 3.95 28.48
C PRO A 104 -11.40 4.94 27.41
N VAL A 105 -10.27 4.64 26.76
CA VAL A 105 -9.76 5.35 25.58
C VAL A 105 -10.33 4.74 24.31
N GLU A 106 -10.85 5.60 23.43
CA GLU A 106 -11.40 5.19 22.13
C GLU A 106 -10.45 5.50 20.98
N VAL A 107 -9.69 6.60 21.07
CA VAL A 107 -8.84 7.10 19.99
C VAL A 107 -7.41 7.31 20.48
N VAL A 108 -6.44 6.79 19.72
CA VAL A 108 -5.01 7.00 19.94
C VAL A 108 -4.40 7.65 18.70
N ALA A 109 -3.79 8.81 18.87
CA ALA A 109 -2.99 9.47 17.85
C ALA A 109 -1.54 8.96 17.89
N THR A 110 -0.99 8.63 16.73
CA THR A 110 0.41 8.25 16.54
C THR A 110 1.13 9.37 15.78
N PHE A 111 2.05 10.05 16.45
CA PHE A 111 2.91 11.08 15.87
C PHE A 111 4.30 10.51 15.54
N GLY A 112 4.92 11.02 14.47
CA GLY A 112 6.32 10.79 14.14
C GLY A 112 6.56 10.30 12.71
N PRO A 113 7.81 9.94 12.37
CA PRO A 113 8.95 9.77 13.28
C PRO A 113 9.48 11.09 13.84
N ILE A 114 9.81 11.13 15.14
CA ILE A 114 10.48 12.24 15.82
C ILE A 114 11.88 11.83 16.28
N ASP A 115 12.76 12.81 16.48
CA ASP A 115 14.08 12.62 17.08
C ASP A 115 13.93 12.35 18.59
N SER A 116 14.38 11.18 19.06
CA SER A 116 14.20 10.79 20.47
C SER A 116 15.05 11.61 21.45
N ASP A 117 16.11 12.26 20.97
CA ASP A 117 16.98 13.09 21.83
C ASP A 117 16.41 14.51 22.04
N ARG A 118 15.35 14.87 21.33
CA ARG A 118 14.70 16.18 21.44
C ARG A 118 13.47 16.09 22.31
N ALA A 119 13.26 17.13 23.11
CA ALA A 119 12.00 17.32 23.80
C ALA A 119 10.86 17.39 22.77
N ILE A 120 9.72 16.76 23.09
CA ILE A 120 8.55 16.75 22.22
C ILE A 120 7.95 18.16 22.21
N ASP A 121 7.94 18.79 21.04
CA ASP A 121 7.23 20.04 20.81
C ASP A 121 5.76 19.73 20.47
N TRP A 122 4.92 19.68 21.51
CA TRP A 122 3.50 19.39 21.37
C TRP A 122 2.76 20.43 20.52
N ALA A 123 3.13 21.70 20.64
CA ALA A 123 2.51 22.76 19.85
C ALA A 123 2.81 22.57 18.36
N ALA A 124 4.03 22.15 18.00
CA ALA A 124 4.36 21.82 16.62
C ALA A 124 3.63 20.55 16.13
N LEU A 125 3.48 19.53 16.97
CA LEU A 125 2.82 18.27 16.58
C LEU A 125 1.30 18.42 16.39
N THR A 126 0.65 19.28 17.18
CA THR A 126 -0.81 19.50 17.10
C THR A 126 -1.18 20.77 16.32
N ASN A 127 -0.19 21.44 15.71
CA ASN A 127 -0.34 22.77 15.12
C ASN A 127 -0.96 23.81 16.07
N GLY A 128 -0.76 23.63 17.38
CA GLY A 128 -1.30 24.50 18.43
C GLY A 128 -2.80 24.35 18.67
N GLU A 129 -3.42 23.30 18.13
CA GLU A 129 -4.87 23.10 18.18
C GLU A 129 -5.22 21.83 18.95
N ASP A 130 -6.42 21.82 19.57
CA ASP A 130 -7.02 20.62 20.18
C ASP A 130 -7.63 19.70 19.12
N ARG A 131 -6.97 19.55 17.97
CA ARG A 131 -7.41 18.68 16.89
C ARG A 131 -6.24 17.90 16.31
N VAL A 132 -6.55 16.69 15.88
CA VAL A 132 -5.61 15.76 15.27
C VAL A 132 -6.20 15.26 13.97
N GLU A 133 -5.43 15.40 12.89
CA GLU A 133 -5.82 14.96 11.55
C GLU A 133 -4.89 13.87 11.05
N GLY A 134 -5.46 12.80 10.51
CA GLY A 134 -4.68 11.70 10.00
C GLY A 134 -5.49 10.54 9.42
N THR A 135 -4.76 9.58 8.84
CA THR A 135 -5.36 8.34 8.31
C THR A 135 -5.45 7.30 9.41
N LEU A 136 -6.54 6.55 9.44
CA LEU A 136 -6.69 5.40 10.28
C LEU A 136 -5.74 4.28 9.89
N ARG A 137 -5.17 3.64 10.90
CA ARG A 137 -4.50 2.38 10.71
C ARG A 137 -5.54 1.27 10.63
N THR A 138 -5.91 0.87 9.42
CA THR A 138 -6.75 -0.32 9.21
C THR A 138 -5.98 -1.59 9.58
N GLY A 139 -6.39 -2.26 10.64
CA GLY A 139 -5.88 -3.56 11.05
C GLY A 139 -6.14 -3.81 12.53
N PRO A 140 -6.26 -5.07 12.97
CA PRO A 140 -6.42 -5.36 14.39
C PRO A 140 -5.24 -4.76 15.14
N VAL A 141 -5.51 -3.91 16.13
CA VAL A 141 -4.50 -3.42 17.06
C VAL A 141 -4.23 -4.57 18.02
N PRO A 142 -3.14 -5.34 17.85
CA PRO A 142 -3.04 -6.65 18.50
C PRO A 142 -2.88 -6.52 20.03
N LYS A 143 -2.55 -5.32 20.54
CA LYS A 143 -2.38 -4.98 21.96
C LYS A 143 -2.54 -3.46 22.18
N PRO A 144 -3.77 -2.95 22.38
CA PRO A 144 -4.00 -1.52 22.67
C PRO A 144 -3.19 -1.04 23.87
N ASP A 145 -3.09 -1.84 24.93
CA ASP A 145 -2.31 -1.56 26.14
C ASP A 145 -0.81 -1.35 25.87
N ALA A 146 -0.28 -1.90 24.77
CA ALA A 146 1.11 -1.68 24.37
C ALA A 146 1.32 -0.34 23.64
N LEU A 147 0.24 0.33 23.23
CA LEU A 147 0.28 1.67 22.66
C LEU A 147 0.38 2.71 23.77
N VAL A 148 -0.46 2.62 24.80
CA VAL A 148 -0.41 3.50 25.98
C VAL A 148 -0.62 2.67 27.25
N PRO A 149 0.46 2.32 27.97
CA PRO A 149 0.37 1.45 29.15
C PRO A 149 -0.41 2.09 30.30
N GLY A 150 -1.21 1.28 31.00
CA GLY A 150 -1.91 1.68 32.24
C GLY A 150 -3.26 2.37 32.03
N LEU A 151 -3.75 2.48 30.79
CA LEU A 151 -5.09 2.94 30.48
C LEU A 151 -5.99 1.77 30.08
N SER A 152 -7.29 1.91 30.34
CA SER A 152 -8.31 1.04 29.76
C SER A 152 -8.68 1.53 28.36
N PHE A 153 -9.05 0.60 27.49
CA PHE A 153 -9.46 0.89 26.11
C PHE A 153 -10.90 0.41 25.89
N SER A 154 -11.61 1.10 25.00
CA SER A 154 -12.88 0.60 24.47
C SER A 154 -12.64 -0.64 23.61
N ASP A 155 -13.69 -1.43 23.41
CA ASP A 155 -13.64 -2.64 22.59
C ASP A 155 -13.26 -2.35 21.12
N SER A 156 -13.50 -1.11 20.67
CA SER A 156 -13.23 -0.65 19.30
C SER A 156 -12.26 0.53 19.28
N VAL A 157 -11.05 0.35 19.80
CA VAL A 157 -10.02 1.40 19.74
C VAL A 157 -9.58 1.68 18.30
N VAL A 158 -9.47 2.97 17.98
CA VAL A 158 -9.03 3.47 16.68
C VAL A 158 -7.67 4.15 16.83
N VAL A 159 -6.77 3.87 15.88
CA VAL A 159 -5.42 4.48 15.83
C VAL A 159 -5.31 5.37 14.61
N ILE A 160 -5.04 6.66 14.85
CA ILE A 160 -4.86 7.69 13.82
C ILE A 160 -3.36 7.91 13.62
N ASN A 161 -2.86 7.77 12.40
CA ASN A 161 -1.50 8.19 12.05
C ASN A 161 -1.54 9.66 11.64
N VAL A 162 -0.96 10.52 12.47
CA VAL A 162 -1.03 11.98 12.27
C VAL A 162 -0.07 12.41 11.17
N GLY A 163 -0.52 13.34 10.32
CA GLY A 163 0.30 13.85 9.22
C GLY A 163 0.49 12.88 8.05
N THR A 164 -0.27 11.78 8.02
CA THR A 164 -0.42 10.96 6.82
C THR A 164 -1.70 11.37 6.11
N GLU A 165 -1.57 12.00 4.96
CA GLU A 165 -2.69 12.25 4.05
C GLU A 165 -2.79 11.10 3.04
N PRO A 166 -4.00 10.76 2.56
CA PRO A 166 -4.13 9.91 1.39
C PRO A 166 -3.34 10.52 0.23
N SER A 167 -2.59 9.70 -0.51
CA SER A 167 -1.86 10.21 -1.68
C SER A 167 -2.83 10.84 -2.67
N PRO A 168 -2.52 12.02 -3.26
CA PRO A 168 -3.42 12.70 -4.17
C PRO A 168 -3.95 11.74 -5.25
N PRO A 169 -5.26 11.73 -5.55
CA PRO A 169 -5.88 10.75 -6.45
C PRO A 169 -5.17 10.65 -7.81
N VAL A 170 -4.64 11.77 -8.31
CA VAL A 170 -3.91 11.84 -9.58
C VAL A 170 -2.60 11.05 -9.52
N ILE A 171 -1.80 11.21 -8.46
CA ILE A 171 -0.51 10.53 -8.31
C ILE A 171 -0.75 9.03 -8.13
N SER A 172 -1.69 8.66 -7.25
CA SER A 172 -2.09 7.27 -7.01
C SER A 172 -2.64 6.62 -8.28
N GLY A 173 -3.45 7.35 -9.05
CA GLY A 173 -4.02 6.88 -10.31
C GLY A 173 -2.97 6.61 -11.38
N VAL A 174 -2.02 7.54 -11.57
CA VAL A 174 -0.92 7.37 -12.54
C VAL A 174 -0.03 6.19 -12.17
N PHE A 175 0.34 6.07 -10.89
CA PHE A 175 1.15 4.95 -10.40
C PHE A 175 0.43 3.61 -10.60
N THR A 176 -0.85 3.54 -10.25
CA THR A 176 -1.67 2.33 -10.39
C THR A 176 -1.78 1.92 -11.86
N LEU A 177 -2.07 2.86 -12.75
CA LEU A 177 -2.13 2.62 -14.20
C LEU A 177 -0.81 2.09 -14.73
N PHE A 178 0.32 2.69 -14.32
CA PHE A 178 1.65 2.24 -14.70
C PHE A 178 1.91 0.78 -14.28
N MET A 179 1.52 0.40 -13.06
CA MET A 179 1.68 -0.97 -12.58
C MET A 179 0.79 -1.97 -13.33
N ILE A 180 -0.45 -1.60 -13.68
CA ILE A 180 -1.35 -2.43 -14.50
C ILE A 180 -0.74 -2.66 -15.89
N VAL A 181 -0.23 -1.61 -16.54
CA VAL A 181 0.41 -1.72 -17.87
C VAL A 181 1.64 -2.62 -17.80
N THR A 182 2.49 -2.44 -16.77
CA THR A 182 3.69 -3.25 -16.58
C THR A 182 3.35 -4.73 -16.33
N ALA A 183 2.30 -5.00 -15.56
CA ALA A 183 1.79 -6.35 -15.35
C ALA A 183 1.28 -6.98 -16.66
N ALA A 184 0.48 -6.24 -17.44
CA ALA A 184 -0.04 -6.71 -18.73
C ALA A 184 1.09 -7.07 -19.70
N VAL A 185 2.08 -6.19 -19.88
CA VAL A 185 3.24 -6.43 -20.75
C VAL A 185 4.03 -7.65 -20.28
N SER A 186 4.30 -7.76 -18.97
CA SER A 186 5.05 -8.88 -18.39
C SER A 186 4.32 -10.22 -18.59
N ALA A 187 2.99 -10.23 -18.43
CA ALA A 187 2.16 -11.40 -18.68
C ALA A 187 2.19 -11.81 -20.17
N THR A 188 2.12 -10.86 -21.11
CA THR A 188 2.22 -11.15 -22.55
C THR A 188 3.56 -11.77 -22.92
N VAL A 189 4.67 -11.25 -22.38
CA VAL A 189 6.02 -11.81 -22.61
C VAL A 189 6.11 -13.24 -22.09
N LEU A 190 5.60 -13.52 -20.89
CA LEU A 190 5.59 -14.86 -20.32
C LEU A 190 4.70 -15.82 -21.11
N TRP A 191 3.51 -15.39 -21.52
CA TRP A 191 2.60 -16.18 -22.36
C TRP A 191 3.25 -16.60 -23.68
N ASN A 192 3.84 -15.64 -24.40
CA ASN A 192 4.52 -15.90 -25.68
C ASN A 192 5.74 -16.83 -25.51
N SER A 193 6.45 -16.75 -24.38
CA SER A 193 7.56 -17.65 -24.07
C SER A 193 7.13 -19.10 -23.79
N HIS A 194 5.88 -19.34 -23.37
CA HIS A 194 5.32 -20.67 -23.17
C HIS A 194 4.72 -21.24 -24.47
N GLY A 195 4.09 -20.40 -25.29
CA GLY A 195 3.56 -20.80 -26.61
C GLY A 195 4.63 -21.24 -27.60
N ALA A 196 5.86 -20.73 -27.50
CA ALA A 196 6.99 -21.13 -28.35
C ALA A 196 7.48 -22.58 -28.15
N LYS A 197 7.01 -23.29 -27.10
CA LYS A 197 7.38 -24.70 -26.83
C LYS A 197 6.35 -25.72 -27.32
N GLY A 198 5.25 -25.28 -27.93
CA GLY A 198 4.07 -26.10 -28.18
C GLY A 198 3.64 -26.25 -29.63
N ASP A 199 4.55 -26.47 -30.59
CA ASP A 199 4.16 -27.12 -31.85
C ASP A 199 5.33 -27.81 -32.59
N PRO A 200 5.68 -29.07 -32.26
CA PRO A 200 6.59 -29.87 -33.08
C PRO A 200 5.93 -30.44 -34.35
N HIS A 201 4.64 -30.17 -34.61
CA HIS A 201 3.85 -30.82 -35.66
C HIS A 201 3.30 -29.89 -36.74
N ARG A 202 3.80 -28.66 -36.89
CA ARG A 202 3.55 -27.87 -38.09
C ARG A 202 4.38 -28.44 -39.26
N ALA A 203 3.88 -29.55 -39.79
CA ALA A 203 4.38 -30.26 -40.95
C ALA A 203 4.61 -29.29 -42.10
N ALA A 204 5.81 -29.34 -42.67
CA ALA A 204 6.13 -28.66 -43.92
C ALA A 204 5.15 -29.14 -45.00
N PRO A 205 4.58 -28.26 -45.84
CA PRO A 205 3.84 -28.70 -47.00
C PRO A 205 4.79 -29.51 -47.89
N ALA A 206 4.45 -30.79 -48.10
CA ALA A 206 5.15 -31.65 -49.03
C ALA A 206 5.11 -31.00 -50.42
N VAL A 207 6.26 -30.51 -50.87
CA VAL A 207 6.47 -30.06 -52.25
C VAL A 207 6.36 -31.30 -53.12
N GLY A 208 5.24 -31.44 -53.83
CA GLY A 208 5.02 -32.46 -54.82
C GLY A 208 6.06 -32.33 -55.93
N LEU A 209 6.98 -33.28 -56.01
CA LEU A 209 7.84 -33.47 -57.16
C LEU A 209 6.99 -34.10 -58.28
N SER A 210 6.64 -33.30 -59.28
CA SER A 210 6.13 -33.80 -60.56
C SER A 210 7.31 -34.34 -61.37
N GLU A 211 7.45 -35.66 -61.47
CA GLU A 211 8.31 -36.28 -62.48
C GLU A 211 7.65 -36.16 -63.86
N SER A 212 8.16 -35.20 -64.64
CA SER A 212 8.02 -35.16 -66.09
C SER A 212 9.15 -35.99 -66.68
N SER A 213 8.83 -37.09 -67.38
CA SER A 213 9.76 -37.70 -68.32
C SER A 213 9.01 -38.30 -69.51
N SER A 214 8.91 -37.45 -70.52
CA SER A 214 8.79 -37.79 -71.93
C SER A 214 9.84 -38.82 -72.36
N ARG A 215 9.42 -39.92 -72.99
CA ARG A 215 10.29 -40.69 -73.88
C ARG A 215 9.57 -41.04 -75.18
N THR A 216 9.86 -40.23 -76.18
CA THR A 216 9.70 -40.44 -77.62
C THR A 216 10.71 -41.47 -78.10
N THR A 217 10.32 -42.44 -78.92
CA THR A 217 11.13 -42.92 -80.06
C THR A 217 10.22 -43.53 -81.12
N SER A 218 10.31 -42.94 -82.30
CA SER A 218 9.78 -43.35 -83.59
C SER A 218 10.77 -44.24 -84.34
N SER A 219 10.30 -45.31 -84.97
CA SER A 219 10.47 -45.69 -86.40
C SER A 219 9.99 -47.12 -86.60
#